data_AF-A0A2M7L644-F1
#
_entry.id   AF-A0A2M7L644-F1
#
_cell.length_a   1.000
_cell.length_b   1.000
_cell.length_c   1.000
_cell.angle_alpha   90.00
_cell.angle_beta   90.00
_cell.angle_gamma   90.00
#
_symmetry.space_group_name_H-M   'P 1'
#
loop_
_entity.id
_entity.type
_entity.pdbx_description
1 polymer ?
#
loop_
_entity_poly.entity_id
_entity_poly.type
_entity_poly.pdbx_seq_one_letter_code
_entity_poly.pdbx_strand_id
1 'polypeptide(L)'
;MKKVLLVAASAAFVMGTTFLAPVAAQAAAWGKCKACHNFSEKKKVGPGLAGVVGRKAGVMKDIKYSSALASGGWVWDEAHLREWMCNSKDAVKKFTGDDHAKTKMPPQKICDAAKQDEVLAKLKES
;
A
#
# COMPACT_ATOMS: atom_id res chain seq x y z
N MET A 1 75.98 22.99 -10.50
CA MET A 1 75.51 22.66 -11.87
C MET A 1 74.60 21.44 -11.81
N LYS A 2 73.59 21.37 -12.70
CA LYS A 2 72.33 20.56 -12.70
C LYS A 2 71.18 21.26 -11.96
N LYS A 3 70.47 22.21 -12.60
CA LYS A 3 69.34 22.05 -13.55
C LYS A 3 68.19 21.23 -12.93
N VAL A 4 67.20 21.89 -12.32
CA VAL A 4 65.88 22.29 -12.88
C VAL A 4 64.92 21.10 -12.98
N LEU A 5 63.78 21.18 -12.28
CA LEU A 5 62.44 21.03 -12.87
C LEU A 5 61.35 21.29 -11.81
N LEU A 6 60.71 22.46 -11.94
CA LEU A 6 59.33 22.72 -11.55
C LEU A 6 58.40 21.92 -12.46
N VAL A 7 57.43 21.18 -11.90
CA VAL A 7 56.06 21.07 -12.43
C VAL A 7 55.11 20.88 -11.25
N ALA A 8 54.29 21.90 -11.00
CA ALA A 8 53.25 21.90 -10.00
C ALA A 8 51.96 21.28 -10.56
N ALA A 9 51.38 20.38 -9.77
CA ALA A 9 49.98 19.96 -9.66
C ALA A 9 49.06 20.11 -10.89
N SER A 10 48.84 19.00 -11.60
CA SER A 10 47.63 18.75 -12.37
C SER A 10 46.46 18.46 -11.42
N ALA A 11 45.51 19.38 -11.30
CA ALA A 11 44.24 19.14 -10.63
C ALA A 11 43.38 18.20 -11.49
N ALA A 12 43.33 16.92 -11.14
CA ALA A 12 42.36 15.99 -11.68
C ALA A 12 40.99 16.27 -11.03
N PHE A 13 40.15 17.05 -11.70
CA PHE A 13 38.75 17.19 -11.35
C PHE A 13 38.04 15.88 -11.70
N VAL A 14 37.94 14.97 -10.72
CA VAL A 14 37.10 13.77 -10.82
C VAL A 14 35.65 14.23 -10.78
N MET A 15 35.08 14.43 -11.97
CA MET A 15 33.66 14.70 -12.13
C MET A 15 32.90 13.46 -11.68
N GLY A 16 32.32 13.51 -10.48
CA GLY A 16 31.54 12.42 -9.91
C GLY A 16 30.37 12.09 -10.83
N THR A 17 30.46 10.96 -11.52
CA THR A 17 29.33 10.41 -12.26
C THR A 17 28.33 9.89 -11.25
N THR A 18 27.30 10.68 -10.96
CA THR A 18 26.09 10.17 -10.29
C THR A 18 25.46 9.15 -11.23
N PHE A 19 25.71 7.87 -10.96
CA PHE A 19 24.94 6.79 -11.57
C PHE A 19 23.50 6.89 -11.05
N LEU A 20 22.65 7.59 -11.79
CA LEU A 20 21.21 7.36 -11.72
C LEU A 20 20.98 6.00 -12.37
N ALA A 21 21.09 4.93 -11.58
CA ALA A 21 20.59 3.63 -12.00
C ALA A 21 19.11 3.83 -12.39
N PRO A 22 18.67 3.31 -13.54
CA PRO A 22 17.25 3.35 -13.88
C PRO A 22 16.51 2.61 -12.77
N VAL A 23 15.72 3.34 -11.99
CA VAL A 23 14.72 2.73 -11.12
C VAL A 23 13.79 2.01 -12.08
N ALA A 24 13.97 0.69 -12.22
CA ALA A 24 12.96 -0.15 -12.81
C ALA A 24 11.66 0.20 -12.07
N ALA A 25 10.69 0.76 -12.77
CA ALA A 25 9.44 1.19 -12.17
C ALA A 25 8.76 -0.05 -11.57
N GLN A 26 8.98 -0.26 -10.27
CA GLN A 26 8.38 -1.37 -9.55
C GLN A 26 6.86 -1.16 -9.60
N ALA A 27 6.13 -2.21 -9.99
CA ALA A 27 4.68 -2.14 -10.01
C ALA A 27 4.17 -1.77 -8.61
N ALA A 28 3.43 -0.66 -8.56
CA ALA A 28 2.82 -0.12 -7.37
C ALA A 28 2.03 -1.19 -6.59
N ALA A 29 2.22 -1.28 -5.26
CA ALA A 29 1.58 -2.29 -4.42
C ALA A 29 0.05 -2.21 -4.50
N TRP A 30 -0.51 -0.99 -4.60
CA TRP A 30 -1.95 -0.75 -4.73
C TRP A 30 -2.53 -1.24 -6.07
N GLY A 31 -1.68 -1.53 -7.07
CA GLY A 31 -2.11 -1.96 -8.40
C GLY A 31 -3.00 -3.21 -8.36
N LYS A 32 -2.73 -4.13 -7.42
CA LYS A 32 -3.51 -5.36 -7.22
C LYS A 32 -4.97 -5.08 -6.84
N CYS A 33 -5.21 -4.02 -6.07
CA CYS A 33 -6.54 -3.66 -5.56
C CYS A 33 -7.50 -3.30 -6.71
N LYS A 34 -6.96 -2.76 -7.82
CA LYS A 34 -7.75 -2.34 -9.00
C LYS A 34 -8.49 -3.49 -9.70
N ALA A 35 -8.05 -4.73 -9.48
CA ALA A 35 -8.74 -5.89 -10.02
C ALA A 35 -10.20 -5.94 -9.52
N CYS A 36 -10.41 -5.67 -8.22
CA CYS A 36 -11.71 -5.81 -7.57
C CYS A 36 -12.34 -4.49 -7.16
N HIS A 37 -11.56 -3.42 -6.99
CA HIS A 37 -12.03 -2.15 -6.42
C HIS A 37 -11.74 -0.97 -7.34
N ASN A 38 -12.56 0.07 -7.21
CA ASN A 38 -12.23 1.40 -7.73
C ASN A 38 -11.67 2.27 -6.60
N PHE A 39 -10.71 3.13 -6.93
CA PHE A 39 -10.25 4.23 -6.08
C PHE A 39 -11.16 5.45 -6.29
N SER A 40 -12.46 5.22 -6.11
CA SER A 40 -13.54 6.21 -6.16
C SER A 40 -14.69 5.67 -5.30
N GLU A 41 -15.80 6.39 -5.20
CA GLU A 41 -16.99 5.92 -4.49
C GLU A 41 -17.74 4.81 -5.25
N LYS A 42 -17.45 4.62 -6.54
CA LYS A 42 -18.15 3.64 -7.38
C LYS A 42 -17.75 2.23 -6.99
N LYS A 43 -18.73 1.35 -6.76
CA LYS A 43 -18.48 -0.08 -6.60
C LYS A 43 -17.94 -0.75 -7.88
N LYS A 44 -17.27 -1.88 -7.70
CA LYS A 44 -16.90 -2.83 -8.75
C LYS A 44 -17.27 -4.24 -8.27
N VAL A 45 -16.30 -5.14 -8.12
CA VAL A 45 -16.49 -6.45 -7.46
C VAL A 45 -16.61 -6.24 -5.95
N GLY A 46 -15.76 -5.35 -5.41
CA GLY A 46 -15.82 -4.86 -4.05
C GLY A 46 -16.34 -3.42 -3.95
N PRO A 47 -16.45 -2.88 -2.73
CA PRO A 47 -16.80 -1.48 -2.49
C PRO A 47 -15.79 -0.50 -3.12
N GLY A 48 -16.24 0.69 -3.45
CA GLY A 48 -15.34 1.81 -3.78
C GLY A 48 -14.46 2.19 -2.58
N LEU A 49 -13.21 2.55 -2.85
CA LEU A 49 -12.18 2.79 -1.83
C LEU A 49 -11.97 4.26 -1.48
N ALA A 50 -12.60 5.19 -2.22
CA ALA A 50 -12.55 6.61 -1.83
C ALA A 50 -13.13 6.81 -0.44
N GLY A 51 -12.43 7.61 0.37
CA GLY A 51 -12.78 7.87 1.76
C GLY A 51 -12.92 6.61 2.62
N VAL A 52 -12.24 5.50 2.28
CA VAL A 52 -12.31 4.28 3.12
C VAL A 52 -11.63 4.48 4.46
N VAL A 53 -10.56 5.28 4.52
CA VAL A 53 -9.89 5.62 5.78
C VAL A 53 -10.84 6.45 6.65
N GLY A 54 -11.18 5.95 7.83
CA GLY A 54 -12.18 6.54 8.73
C GLY A 54 -13.62 6.10 8.47
N ARG A 55 -13.89 5.31 7.42
CA ARG A 55 -15.24 4.80 7.15
C ARG A 55 -15.55 3.57 8.01
N LYS A 56 -16.79 3.46 8.47
CA LYS A 56 -17.28 2.24 9.14
C LYS A 56 -17.30 1.04 8.18
N ALA A 57 -16.99 -0.15 8.69
CA ALA A 57 -17.04 -1.37 7.89
C ALA A 57 -18.46 -1.71 7.41
N GLY A 58 -18.56 -2.27 6.20
CA GLY A 58 -19.83 -2.84 5.71
C GLY A 58 -20.95 -1.85 5.34
N VAL A 59 -20.69 -0.54 5.30
CA VAL A 59 -21.77 0.47 5.17
C VAL A 59 -22.05 0.96 3.74
N MET A 60 -21.19 0.66 2.75
CA MET A 60 -21.46 1.11 1.38
C MET A 60 -22.66 0.37 0.80
N LYS A 61 -23.62 1.12 0.25
CA LYS A 61 -24.82 0.57 -0.38
C LYS A 61 -24.46 -0.29 -1.60
N ASP A 62 -25.38 -1.16 -1.98
CA ASP A 62 -25.32 -1.99 -3.20
C ASP A 62 -24.11 -2.94 -3.30
N ILE A 63 -23.47 -3.23 -2.17
CA ILE A 63 -22.47 -4.29 -2.02
C ILE A 63 -23.06 -5.41 -1.17
N LYS A 64 -22.95 -6.65 -1.66
CA LYS A 64 -23.32 -7.82 -0.86
C LYS A 64 -22.15 -8.20 0.04
N TYR A 65 -22.08 -7.62 1.24
CA TYR A 65 -21.05 -7.97 2.23
C TYR A 65 -21.17 -9.42 2.74
N SER A 66 -20.13 -9.90 3.42
CA SER A 66 -20.28 -11.06 4.31
C SER A 66 -21.03 -10.63 5.57
N SER A 67 -21.60 -11.60 6.31
CA SER A 67 -22.25 -11.33 7.60
C SER A 67 -21.33 -10.53 8.53
N ALA A 68 -20.09 -11.00 8.70
CA ALA A 68 -19.09 -10.38 9.58
C ALA A 68 -18.78 -8.91 9.22
N LEU A 69 -18.79 -8.55 7.93
CA LEU A 69 -18.54 -7.18 7.50
C LEU A 69 -19.78 -6.31 7.64
N ALA A 70 -20.96 -6.85 7.33
CA ALA A 70 -22.23 -6.15 7.46
C ALA A 70 -22.57 -5.83 8.93
N SER A 71 -22.23 -6.74 9.84
CA SER A 71 -22.32 -6.52 11.29
C SER A 71 -21.06 -5.87 11.87
N GLY A 72 -20.09 -5.52 11.03
CA GLY A 72 -18.80 -5.02 11.46
C GLY A 72 -18.94 -3.67 12.16
N GLY A 73 -18.66 -3.66 13.46
CA GLY A 73 -18.74 -2.45 14.29
C GLY A 73 -17.54 -1.52 14.16
N TRP A 74 -16.46 -1.96 13.50
CA TRP A 74 -15.20 -1.24 13.47
C TRP A 74 -15.12 -0.17 12.38
N VAL A 75 -14.14 0.71 12.54
CA VAL A 75 -13.76 1.76 11.59
C VAL A 75 -12.48 1.35 10.89
N TRP A 76 -12.38 1.64 9.60
CA TRP A 76 -11.16 1.43 8.83
C TRP A 76 -10.12 2.51 9.14
N ASP A 77 -9.40 2.36 10.24
CA ASP A 77 -8.16 3.09 10.47
C ASP A 77 -6.96 2.40 9.79
N GLU A 78 -5.78 3.01 9.90
CA GLU A 78 -4.57 2.47 9.27
C GLU A 78 -4.17 1.10 9.84
N ALA A 79 -4.34 0.86 11.14
CA ALA A 79 -3.97 -0.41 11.77
C ALA A 79 -4.86 -1.55 11.24
N HIS A 80 -6.18 -1.34 11.23
CA HIS A 80 -7.13 -2.30 10.67
C HIS A 80 -6.85 -2.55 9.19
N LEU A 81 -6.56 -1.50 8.41
CA LEU A 81 -6.25 -1.65 6.99
C LEU A 81 -4.95 -2.44 6.76
N ARG A 82 -3.90 -2.22 7.57
CA ARG A 82 -2.64 -3.00 7.47
C ARG A 82 -2.87 -4.49 7.72
N GLU A 83 -3.58 -4.82 8.79
CA GLU A 83 -3.92 -6.22 9.10
C GLU A 83 -4.78 -6.84 7.99
N TRP A 84 -5.76 -6.09 7.49
CA TRP A 84 -6.65 -6.51 6.41
C TRP A 84 -5.92 -6.77 5.09
N MET A 85 -4.95 -5.91 4.75
CA MET A 85 -4.10 -6.02 3.56
C MET A 85 -3.16 -7.23 3.62
N CYS A 86 -2.66 -7.56 4.81
CA CYS A 86 -1.84 -8.75 4.97
C CYS A 86 -2.69 -10.02 4.84
N ASN A 87 -3.72 -10.17 5.67
CA ASN A 87 -4.63 -11.31 5.60
C ASN A 87 -6.03 -10.97 6.11
N SER A 88 -6.93 -10.67 5.17
CA SER A 88 -8.33 -10.38 5.44
C SER A 88 -9.11 -11.47 6.16
N LYS A 89 -8.75 -12.75 5.96
CA LYS A 89 -9.44 -13.88 6.59
C LYS A 89 -9.10 -14.01 8.08
N ASP A 90 -7.88 -13.65 8.46
CA ASP A 90 -7.47 -13.67 9.87
C ASP A 90 -7.89 -12.37 10.55
N ALA A 91 -7.72 -11.24 9.84
CA ALA A 91 -8.13 -9.93 10.31
C ALA A 91 -9.64 -9.88 10.64
N VAL A 92 -10.52 -10.43 9.79
CA VAL A 92 -11.97 -10.41 10.08
C VAL A 92 -12.33 -11.17 11.36
N LYS A 93 -11.64 -12.28 11.65
CA LYS A 93 -11.86 -13.05 12.87
C LYS A 93 -11.41 -12.26 14.09
N LYS A 94 -10.21 -11.69 14.02
CA LYS A 94 -9.66 -10.85 15.08
C LYS A 94 -10.55 -9.63 15.37
N PHE A 95 -11.02 -8.92 14.34
CA PHE A 95 -11.84 -7.72 14.51
C PHE A 95 -13.22 -8.01 15.09
N THR A 96 -13.75 -9.21 14.84
CA THR A 96 -15.07 -9.63 15.34
C THR A 96 -14.99 -10.41 16.65
N GLY A 97 -13.83 -10.97 16.99
CA GLY A 97 -13.70 -11.95 18.08
C GLY A 97 -14.31 -13.32 17.76
N ASP A 98 -14.70 -13.58 16.51
CA ASP A 98 -15.32 -14.83 16.07
C ASP A 98 -14.37 -15.61 15.14
N ASP A 99 -13.87 -16.75 15.61
CA ASP A 99 -12.95 -17.61 14.86
C ASP A 99 -13.57 -18.24 13.60
N HIS A 100 -14.90 -18.24 13.50
CA HIS A 100 -15.66 -18.71 12.34
C HIS A 100 -16.02 -17.59 11.38
N ALA A 101 -15.68 -16.33 11.68
CA ALA A 101 -15.98 -15.20 10.82
C ALA A 101 -15.37 -15.40 9.42
N LYS A 102 -16.15 -15.03 8.40
CA LYS A 102 -15.75 -15.15 6.99
C LYS A 102 -15.84 -13.81 6.29
N THR A 103 -14.89 -13.58 5.38
CA THR A 103 -14.90 -12.48 4.43
C THR A 103 -14.91 -13.02 3.00
N LYS A 104 -15.48 -12.24 2.08
CA LYS A 104 -15.46 -12.54 0.64
C LYS A 104 -14.18 -12.07 -0.03
N MET A 105 -13.43 -11.16 0.60
CA MET A 105 -12.18 -10.67 0.05
C MET A 105 -11.07 -11.71 0.29
N PRO A 106 -10.40 -12.21 -0.76
CA PRO A 106 -9.28 -13.12 -0.57
C PRO A 106 -8.08 -12.41 0.10
N PRO A 107 -7.17 -13.14 0.78
CA PRO A 107 -5.97 -12.56 1.35
C PRO A 107 -5.12 -11.89 0.28
N GLN A 108 -4.73 -10.63 0.49
CA GLN A 108 -3.90 -9.89 -0.48
C GLN A 108 -2.40 -10.10 -0.27
N LYS A 109 -1.99 -10.59 0.91
CA LYS A 109 -0.60 -10.90 1.26
C LYS A 109 0.32 -9.68 1.13
N ILE A 110 -0.20 -8.48 1.40
CA ILE A 110 0.58 -7.25 1.48
C ILE A 110 0.90 -7.02 2.96
N CYS A 111 1.96 -7.68 3.43
CA CYS A 111 2.41 -7.65 4.83
C CYS A 111 3.67 -6.80 5.05
N ASP A 112 4.34 -6.39 3.96
CA ASP A 112 5.49 -5.51 4.01
C ASP A 112 5.03 -4.07 4.32
N ALA A 113 5.68 -3.42 5.30
CA ALA A 113 5.26 -2.12 5.80
C ALA A 113 5.33 -1.03 4.70
N ALA A 114 6.39 -0.99 3.91
CA ALA A 114 6.55 0.01 2.86
C ALA A 114 5.47 -0.14 1.77
N LYS A 115 5.13 -1.38 1.39
CA LYS A 115 4.01 -1.64 0.46
C LYS A 115 2.66 -1.26 1.06
N GLN A 116 2.46 -1.48 2.36
CA GLN A 116 1.24 -1.05 3.03
C GLN A 116 1.14 0.47 3.08
N ASP A 117 2.25 1.18 3.32
CA ASP A 117 2.32 2.64 3.31
C ASP A 117 1.94 3.19 1.94
N GLU A 118 2.45 2.58 0.88
CA GLU A 118 2.11 2.94 -0.50
C GLU A 118 0.61 2.80 -0.78
N VAL A 119 -0.01 1.71 -0.31
CA VAL A 119 -1.46 1.52 -0.45
C VAL A 119 -2.23 2.53 0.39
N LEU A 120 -1.84 2.76 1.64
CA LEU A 120 -2.50 3.73 2.53
C LEU A 120 -2.41 5.15 1.97
N ALA A 121 -1.26 5.56 1.42
CA ALA A 121 -1.11 6.84 0.74
C ALA A 121 -2.12 6.97 -0.41
N LYS A 122 -2.19 5.95 -1.28
CA LYS A 122 -3.17 5.92 -2.38
C LYS A 122 -4.61 6.03 -1.88
N LEU A 123 -4.95 5.33 -0.80
CA LEU A 123 -6.29 5.37 -0.20
C LEU A 123 -6.65 6.75 0.36
N LYS A 124 -5.70 7.47 0.96
CA LYS A 124 -5.92 8.82 1.52
C LYS A 124 -6.06 9.89 0.44
N GLU A 125 -5.49 9.65 -0.74
CA GLU A 125 -5.64 10.54 -1.92
C GLU A 125 -6.93 10.31 -2.71
N SER A 126 -7.67 9.23 -2.43
CA SER A 126 -8.82 8.78 -3.23
C SER A 126 -10.15 9.20 -2.64
#